data_AF-A0A382QMH6-F1
#
_entry.id   AF-A0A382QMH6-F1
#
_cell.length_a   1.000
_cell.length_b   1.000
_cell.length_c   1.000
_cell.angle_alpha   90.00
_cell.angle_beta   90.00
_cell.angle_gamma   90.00
#
_symmetry.space_group_name_H-M   'P 1'
#
loop_
_entity.id
_entity.type
_entity.pdbx_description
1 polymer ?
#
loop_
_entity_poly.entity_id
_entity_poly.type
_entity_poly.pdbx_seq_one_letter_code
_entity_poly.pdbx_strand_id
1 'polypeptide(L)' 'MNFQLTDSQKMFVESVRRFARTHLQEGAIERVRSPDYPWDTAKLIADQQLMGITLPEIDGGLGGTLMDAVLAVEQI' A
#
# COMPACT_ATOMS: atom_id res chain seq x y z
N MET A 1 -10.68 16.78 20.09
CA MET A 1 -10.28 15.69 19.15
C MET A 1 -9.19 16.22 18.24
N ASN A 2 -8.20 15.39 17.93
CA ASN A 2 -7.18 15.70 16.92
C ASN A 2 -7.44 14.83 15.69
N PHE A 3 -7.55 15.45 14.52
CA PHE A 3 -7.84 14.79 13.23
C PHE A 3 -6.63 14.80 12.29
N GLN A 4 -5.50 15.32 12.74
CA GLN A 4 -4.28 15.40 11.94
C GLN A 4 -3.54 14.06 12.00
N LEU A 5 -2.99 13.65 10.85
CA LEU A 5 -2.04 12.55 10.80
C LEU A 5 -0.77 12.90 11.57
N THR A 6 -0.15 11.88 12.16
CA THR A 6 1.20 12.01 12.71
C THR A 6 2.21 12.25 11.59
N ASP A 7 3.39 12.76 11.92
CA ASP A 7 4.42 12.99 10.90
C ASP A 7 4.91 11.68 10.27
N SER A 8 4.99 10.60 11.06
CA SER A 8 5.26 9.24 10.55
C SER A 8 4.20 8.79 9.55
N GLN A 9 2.92 9.01 9.84
CA GLN A 9 1.83 8.68 8.92
C GLN A 9 1.88 9.51 7.63
N LYS A 10 2.20 10.81 7.72
CA LYS A 10 2.36 11.67 6.52
C LYS A 10 3.50 11.18 5.63
N MET A 11 4.65 10.82 6.22
CA MET A 11 5.79 10.28 5.48
C MET A 11 5.44 8.93 4.83
N PHE A 12 4.75 8.06 5.57
CA PHE A 12 4.28 6.78 5.05
C PHE A 12 3.34 6.96 3.86
N VAL A 13 2.31 7.80 3.99
CA VAL A 13 1.37 8.15 2.92
C VAL A 13 2.10 8.66 1.67
N GLU A 14 3.06 9.57 1.83
CA GLU A 14 3.82 10.11 0.70
C GLU A 14 4.70 9.04 0.02
N SER A 15 5.25 8.12 0.80
CA SER A 15 6.00 6.97 0.26
C SER A 15 5.11 6.06 -0.57
N VAL A 16 3.96 5.64 -0.02
CA VAL A 16 3.01 4.74 -0.73
C VAL A 16 2.47 5.40 -1.98
N ARG A 17 2.11 6.69 -1.91
CA ARG A 17 1.64 7.46 -3.07
C ARG A 17 2.67 7.51 -4.20
N ARG A 18 3.94 7.72 -3.86
CA ARG A 18 5.03 7.73 -4.85
C ARG A 18 5.20 6.36 -5.50
N PHE A 19 5.17 5.30 -4.69
CA PHE A 19 5.21 3.93 -5.19
C PHE A 19 4.05 3.66 -6.16
N ALA A 20 2.82 3.99 -5.77
CA ALA A 20 1.63 3.78 -6.60
C ALA A 20 1.73 4.54 -7.94
N ARG A 21 2.13 5.82 -7.91
CA ARG A 21 2.31 6.61 -9.14
C ARG A 21 3.41 6.07 -10.05
N THR A 22 4.49 5.57 -9.47
CA THR A 22 5.66 5.10 -10.23
C THR A 22 5.43 3.71 -10.83
N HIS A 23 4.84 2.81 -10.06
CA HIS A 23 4.80 1.39 -10.40
C HIS A 23 3.41 0.88 -10.76
N LEU A 24 2.35 1.53 -10.29
CA LEU A 24 0.97 1.07 -10.47
C LEU A 24 0.19 1.94 -11.47
N GLN A 25 0.59 3.18 -11.72
CA GLN A 25 -0.18 4.05 -12.63
C GLN A 25 -0.19 3.52 -14.07
N GLU A 26 0.96 3.05 -14.56
CA GLU A 26 1.04 2.43 -15.87
C GLU A 26 0.34 1.06 -15.87
N GLY A 27 -0.43 0.77 -16.92
CA GLY A 27 -1.17 -0.49 -17.04
C GLY A 27 -2.46 -0.58 -16.21
N ALA A 28 -2.84 0.49 -15.49
CA ALA A 28 -4.01 0.45 -14.60
C ALA A 28 -5.33 0.18 -15.33
N ILE A 29 -5.54 0.81 -16.50
CA ILE A 29 -6.76 0.64 -17.29
C ILE A 29 -6.85 -0.79 -17.86
N GLU A 30 -5.71 -1.33 -18.30
CA GLU A 30 -5.57 -2.68 -18.82
C GLU A 30 -5.90 -3.70 -17.74
N ARG A 31 -5.35 -3.53 -16.53
CA ARG A 31 -5.63 -4.41 -15.38
C ARG A 31 -7.11 -4.42 -14.99
N VAL A 32 -7.78 -3.27 -15.02
CA VAL A 32 -9.23 -3.19 -14.72
C VAL A 32 -10.07 -3.93 -15.76
N ARG A 33 -9.63 -3.96 -17.02
CA ARG A 33 -10.34 -4.63 -18.12
C ARG A 33 -10.04 -6.13 -18.23
N SER A 34 -8.92 -6.56 -17.66
CA SER A 34 -8.52 -7.96 -17.66
C SER A 34 -9.39 -8.78 -16.70
N PRO A 35 -9.85 -9.98 -17.10
CA PRO A 35 -10.47 -10.92 -16.17
C PRO A 35 -9.45 -11.60 -15.25
N ASP A 36 -8.16 -11.49 -15.55
CA ASP A 36 -7.09 -12.14 -14.80
C ASP A 36 -6.68 -11.34 -13.57
N TYR A 37 -6.26 -12.05 -12.53
CA TYR A 37 -5.69 -11.42 -11.35
C TYR A 37 -4.27 -10.89 -11.63
N PRO A 38 -3.96 -9.63 -11.26
CA PRO A 38 -2.67 -9.01 -11.61
C PRO A 38 -1.57 -9.43 -10.63
N TRP A 39 -1.10 -10.67 -10.75
CA TRP A 39 -0.10 -11.27 -9.87
C TRP A 39 1.22 -10.47 -9.81
N ASP A 40 1.67 -9.90 -10.92
CA ASP A 40 2.89 -9.09 -10.96
C ASP A 40 2.73 -7.82 -10.11
N THR A 41 1.58 -7.15 -10.21
CA THR A 41 1.25 -5.99 -9.37
C THR A 41 1.12 -6.39 -7.91
N ALA A 42 0.44 -7.50 -7.62
CA ALA A 42 0.32 -8.01 -6.24
C ALA A 42 1.71 -8.29 -5.65
N LYS A 43 2.62 -8.89 -6.42
CA LYS A 43 4.01 -9.13 -6.00
C LYS A 43 4.75 -7.83 -5.70
N LEU A 44 4.62 -6.79 -6.54
CA LEU A 44 5.21 -5.48 -6.27
C LEU A 44 4.71 -4.87 -4.96
N ILE A 45 3.41 -4.98 -4.67
CA ILE A 45 2.81 -4.51 -3.41
C ILE A 45 3.31 -5.33 -2.22
N ALA A 46 3.49 -6.66 -2.40
CA ALA A 46 4.06 -7.56 -1.39
C ALA A 46 5.49 -7.17 -1.03
N ASP A 47 6.31 -6.90 -2.04
CA ASP A 47 7.72 -6.55 -1.89
C ASP A 47 7.91 -5.20 -1.16
N GLN A 48 6.88 -4.35 -1.12
CA GLN A 48 6.82 -3.14 -0.29
C GLN A 48 6.22 -3.37 1.11
N GLN A 49 5.96 -4.63 1.50
CA GLN A 49 5.30 -5.03 2.76
C GLN A 49 3.88 -4.48 2.95
N LEU A 50 3.24 -3.98 1.89
CA LEU A 50 1.94 -3.31 1.97
C LEU A 50 0.75 -4.30 2.07
N MET A 51 0.98 -5.60 1.80
CA MET A 51 -0.05 -6.63 2.00
C MET A 51 -0.15 -7.15 3.44
N GLY A 52 0.87 -6.91 4.28
CA GLY A 52 0.96 -7.44 5.64
C GLY A 52 1.03 -6.36 6.71
N ILE A 53 0.45 -5.17 6.46
CA ILE A 53 0.69 -3.99 7.30
C ILE A 53 0.37 -4.25 8.77
N THR A 54 -0.79 -4.83 9.07
CA THR A 54 -1.23 -5.09 10.46
C THR A 54 -0.73 -6.41 11.03
N LEU A 55 0.04 -7.19 10.26
CA LEU A 55 0.59 -8.44 10.73
C LEU A 55 1.87 -8.19 11.54
N PRO A 56 2.15 -8.99 12.58
CA PRO A 56 3.41 -8.91 13.30
C PRO A 56 4.63 -9.15 12.39
N GLU A 57 5.75 -8.50 12.72
CA GLU A 57 7.01 -8.70 11.97
C GLU A 57 7.51 -10.15 12.01
N ILE A 58 7.25 -10.88 13.10
CA ILE A 58 7.62 -12.31 13.24
C ILE A 58 6.93 -13.19 12.18
N ASP A 59 5.78 -12.76 11.68
CA ASP A 59 5.02 -13.44 10.64
C ASP A 59 5.30 -12.86 9.24
N GLY A 60 6.30 -11.97 9.12
CA GLY A 60 6.67 -11.28 7.88
C GLY A 60 5.85 -10.03 7.57
N GLY A 61 5.06 -9.53 8.53
CA GLY A 61 4.30 -8.29 8.42
C GLY A 61 5.11 -7.02 8.69
N LEU A 62 4.45 -5.86 8.61
CA LEU A 62 5.06 -4.56 8.90
C LEU A 62 4.92 -4.15 10.38
N GLY A 63 4.05 -4.80 11.16
CA GLY A 63 3.77 -4.43 12.55
C GLY A 63 3.05 -3.09 12.73
N GLY A 64 2.41 -2.57 11.68
CA GLY A 64 1.69 -1.31 11.66
C GLY A 64 0.28 -1.39 12.25
N THR A 65 -0.37 -0.24 12.33
CA THR A 65 -1.74 -0.12 12.85
C THR A 65 -2.79 -0.29 11.74
N LEU A 66 -4.05 -0.48 12.12
CA LEU A 66 -5.17 -0.43 11.18
C LEU A 66 -5.23 0.91 10.44
N MET A 67 -4.89 2.02 11.10
CA MET A 67 -4.87 3.34 10.46
C MET A 67 -3.82 3.37 9.35
N ASP A 68 -2.64 2.79 9.57
CA ASP A 68 -1.58 2.72 8.54
C ASP A 68 -2.03 1.87 7.35
N ALA A 69 -2.75 0.77 7.59
CA ALA A 69 -3.33 -0.03 6.51
C ALA A 69 -4.37 0.74 5.69
N VAL A 70 -5.27 1.48 6.34
CA VAL A 70 -6.27 2.32 5.67
C VAL A 70 -5.59 3.41 4.83
N LEU A 71 -4.57 4.06 5.39
CA LEU A 71 -3.80 5.09 4.69
C LEU A 71 -3.08 4.52 3.46
N ALA A 72 -2.54 3.31 3.53
CA ALA A 72 -1.91 2.65 2.38
C ALA A 72 -2.93 2.35 1.27
N VAL A 73 -4.08 1.77 1.64
CA VAL A 73 -5.15 1.45 0.69
C VAL A 73 -5.69 2.71 0.01
N GLU A 74 -5.79 3.83 0.73
CA GLU A 74 -6.23 5.11 0.16
C GLU A 74 -5.30 5.59 -0.98
N GLN A 75 -4.01 5.24 -0.95
CA GLN A 75 -3.04 5.72 -1.94
C GLN A 75 -2.88 4.80 -3.17
N ILE A 76 -3.40 3.57 -3.14
CA ILE A 76 -3.27 2.56 -4.20
C ILE A 76 -4.51 2.54 -5.09
#